data_AF-A1T5Y0-F1
#
_entry.id   AF-A1T5Y0-F1
#
_cell.length_a   1.000
_cell.length_b   1.000
_cell.length_c   1.000
_cell.angle_alpha   90.00
_cell.angle_beta   90.00
_cell.angle_gamma   90.00
#
_symmetry.space_group_name_H-M   'P 1'
#
loop_
_entity.id
_entity.type
_entity.pdbx_description
1 polymer ?
#
loop_
_entity_poly.entity_id
_entity_poly.type
_entity_poly.pdbx_seq_one_letter_code
_entity_poly.pdbx_strand_id
1 'polypeptide(L)'
;MSWWSIQPHGGVYGGRTVVGPAWPNVDEQVLEQAATTFERFRDHVRTTVIPDLQAQMMALADAWDGAGSEAARDEASAIIDEHEANALLASVIAQKLRAIEAAVVNAKNAANANAQLVQADCDTTNGLPGLTADEREALNDARVARGIEENIGVVSDGAAQLAADLGLPPGTPGADGKVAGHT
;
A
#
# COMPACT_ATOMS: atom_id res chain seq x y z
N MET A 1 14.21 -15.18 7.69
CA MET A 1 13.04 -16.08 7.56
C MET A 1 11.81 -15.19 7.44
N SER A 2 11.32 -14.99 6.22
CA SER A 2 10.15 -14.14 5.93
C SER A 2 8.87 -14.96 6.09
N TRP A 3 8.09 -14.59 7.09
CA TRP A 3 6.71 -15.00 7.29
C TRP A 3 6.01 -13.65 7.52
N TRP A 4 5.25 -13.04 6.61
CA TRP A 4 4.00 -13.47 5.97
C TRP A 4 3.63 -12.39 4.94
N SER A 5 3.56 -12.70 3.64
CA SER A 5 2.69 -11.94 2.72
C SER A 5 1.36 -12.70 2.62
N ILE A 6 0.25 -11.98 2.58
CA ILE A 6 -1.07 -12.62 2.46
C ILE A 6 -1.12 -13.35 1.12
N GLN A 7 -1.30 -14.66 1.18
CA GLN A 7 -1.35 -15.53 0.00
C GLN A 7 -2.78 -15.67 -0.52
N PRO A 8 -2.96 -15.85 -1.83
CA PRO A 8 -4.25 -16.23 -2.41
C PRO A 8 -4.77 -17.53 -1.78
N HIS A 9 -6.07 -17.64 -1.62
CA HIS A 9 -6.75 -18.86 -1.21
C HIS A 9 -6.37 -20.05 -2.12
N GLY A 10 -6.04 -21.21 -1.52
CA GLY A 10 -5.50 -22.37 -2.24
C GLY A 10 -6.53 -23.42 -2.67
N GLY A 11 -7.82 -23.22 -2.41
CA GLY A 11 -8.88 -24.17 -2.77
C GLY A 11 -9.15 -24.28 -4.27
N VAL A 12 -9.71 -25.41 -4.73
CA VAL A 12 -9.94 -25.71 -6.15
C VAL A 12 -10.82 -24.65 -6.84
N TYR A 13 -11.89 -24.22 -6.18
CA TYR A 13 -12.83 -23.23 -6.72
C TYR A 13 -12.52 -21.83 -6.19
N GLY A 14 -12.32 -21.71 -4.87
CA GLY A 14 -12.01 -20.42 -4.27
C GLY A 14 -10.70 -19.81 -4.79
N GLY A 15 -9.66 -20.61 -5.04
CA GLY A 15 -8.40 -20.12 -5.60
C GLY A 15 -8.53 -19.53 -7.00
N ARG A 16 -9.57 -19.90 -7.75
CA ARG A 16 -9.85 -19.33 -9.08
C ARG A 16 -10.40 -17.90 -8.99
N THR A 17 -10.83 -17.42 -7.82
CA THR A 17 -11.38 -16.06 -7.65
C THR A 17 -10.37 -15.03 -7.16
N VAL A 18 -9.14 -15.45 -6.86
CA VAL A 18 -8.06 -14.60 -6.33
C VAL A 18 -6.89 -14.56 -7.30
N VAL A 19 -7.19 -14.26 -8.57
CA VAL A 19 -6.24 -14.21 -9.68
C VAL A 19 -6.46 -12.98 -10.53
N GLY A 20 -5.43 -12.59 -11.29
CA GLY A 20 -5.51 -11.46 -12.22
C GLY A 20 -5.97 -10.18 -11.51
N PRO A 21 -6.96 -9.44 -12.06
CA PRO A 21 -7.41 -8.19 -11.47
C PRO A 21 -8.26 -8.34 -10.20
N ALA A 22 -8.73 -9.54 -9.90
CA ALA A 22 -9.45 -9.86 -8.66
C ALA A 22 -8.50 -9.95 -7.45
N TRP A 23 -7.18 -9.78 -7.66
CA TRP A 23 -6.16 -9.92 -6.63
C TRP A 23 -5.10 -8.82 -6.73
N PRO A 24 -4.85 -8.06 -5.65
CA PRO A 24 -3.75 -7.12 -5.59
C PRO A 24 -2.39 -7.84 -5.59
N ASN A 25 -1.65 -7.77 -6.70
CA ASN A 25 -0.30 -8.34 -6.81
C ASN A 25 0.77 -7.40 -6.25
N VAL A 26 0.59 -6.99 -4.99
CA VAL A 26 1.51 -6.10 -4.27
C VAL A 26 2.01 -6.83 -3.03
N ASP A 27 3.31 -6.73 -2.77
CA ASP A 27 3.91 -7.23 -1.53
C ASP A 27 3.83 -6.14 -0.46
N GLU A 28 3.01 -6.40 0.56
CA GLU A 28 2.79 -5.49 1.69
C GLU A 28 4.07 -5.24 2.47
N GLN A 29 4.95 -6.25 2.55
CA GLN A 29 6.17 -6.15 3.33
C GLN A 29 7.14 -5.16 2.69
N VAL A 30 7.15 -5.05 1.37
CA VAL A 30 7.96 -4.05 0.67
C VAL A 30 7.48 -2.64 1.01
N LEU A 31 6.16 -2.43 1.10
CA LEU A 31 5.56 -1.16 1.51
C LEU A 31 5.89 -0.83 2.98
N GLU A 32 5.75 -1.81 3.86
CA GLU A 32 6.09 -1.71 5.29
C GLU A 32 7.55 -1.30 5.48
N GLN A 33 8.47 -2.02 4.83
CA GLN A 33 9.91 -1.77 4.91
C GLN A 33 10.30 -0.40 4.33
N ALA A 34 9.66 0.00 3.22
CA ALA A 34 9.86 1.32 2.65
C ALA A 34 9.40 2.42 3.61
N ALA A 35 8.22 2.28 4.22
CA ALA A 35 7.70 3.24 5.21
C ALA A 35 8.67 3.38 6.40
N THR A 36 9.12 2.26 6.96
CA THR A 36 10.10 2.25 8.06
C THR A 36 11.44 2.88 7.69
N THR A 37 11.86 2.77 6.43
CA THR A 37 13.10 3.42 5.95
C THR A 37 12.96 4.94 5.99
N PHE A 38 11.81 5.49 5.56
CA PHE A 38 11.54 6.93 5.63
C PHE A 38 11.34 7.43 7.07
N GLU A 39 10.69 6.63 7.94
CA GLU A 39 10.59 6.93 9.38
C GLU A 39 11.97 7.04 10.01
N ARG A 40 12.86 6.07 9.75
CA ARG A 40 14.24 6.09 10.24
C ARG A 40 15.03 7.28 9.70
N PHE A 41 14.87 7.61 8.43
CA PHE A 41 15.53 8.77 7.83
C PHE A 41 15.07 10.07 8.51
N ARG A 42 13.75 10.28 8.68
CA ARG A 42 13.19 11.41 9.42
C ARG A 42 13.82 11.51 10.81
N ASP A 43 13.87 10.41 11.54
CA ASP A 43 14.37 10.37 12.92
C ASP A 43 15.86 10.69 12.97
N HIS A 44 16.64 10.17 12.03
CA HIS A 44 18.07 10.50 11.92
C HIS A 44 18.29 11.98 11.63
N VAL A 45 17.53 12.57 10.70
CA VAL A 45 17.64 14.00 10.39
C VAL A 45 17.32 14.85 11.62
N ARG A 46 16.24 14.54 12.34
CA ARG A 46 15.79 15.34 13.49
C ARG A 46 16.61 15.16 14.76
N THR A 47 17.12 13.96 15.00
CA THR A 47 17.80 13.63 16.27
C THR A 47 19.32 13.65 16.16
N THR A 48 19.88 13.67 14.95
CA THR A 48 21.32 13.70 14.71
C THR A 48 21.73 14.89 13.86
N VAL A 49 21.25 14.95 12.61
CA VAL A 49 21.75 15.93 11.62
C VAL A 49 21.48 17.37 12.04
N ILE A 50 20.23 17.71 12.36
CA ILE A 50 19.86 19.08 12.75
C ILE A 50 20.59 19.53 14.02
N PRO A 51 20.61 18.74 15.12
CA PRO A 51 21.40 19.08 16.30
C PRO A 51 22.90 19.31 16.00
N ASP A 52 23.51 18.46 15.17
CA ASP A 52 24.92 18.60 14.80
C ASP A 52 25.17 19.89 13.99
N LEU A 53 24.28 20.23 13.05
CA LEU A 53 24.35 21.47 12.28
C LEU A 53 24.16 22.71 13.16
N GLN A 54 23.23 22.67 14.12
CA GLN A 54 23.02 23.74 15.09
C GLN A 54 24.26 23.96 15.97
N ALA A 55 24.91 22.89 16.43
CA ALA A 55 26.14 22.96 17.19
C ALA A 55 27.29 23.57 16.37
N GLN A 56 27.43 23.19 15.09
CA GLN A 56 28.43 23.75 14.18
C GLN A 56 28.18 25.24 13.90
N MET A 57 26.92 25.63 13.69
CA MET A 57 26.53 27.03 13.49
C MET A 57 26.88 27.89 14.72
N MET A 58 26.63 27.39 15.93
CA MET A 58 27.04 28.08 17.17
C MET A 58 28.56 28.20 17.29
N ALA A 59 29.31 27.14 16.97
CA ALA A 59 30.77 27.17 17.00
C ALA A 59 31.36 28.17 15.98
N LEU A 60 30.77 28.28 14.79
CA LEU A 60 31.11 29.30 13.79
C LEU A 60 30.87 30.70 14.35
N ALA A 61 29.76 30.88 15.06
CA ALA A 61 29.38 32.15 15.64
C ALA A 61 30.35 32.62 16.74
N ASP A 62 30.89 31.68 17.53
CA ASP A 62 31.85 31.99 18.59
C ASP A 62 33.26 32.30 18.05
N ALA A 63 33.64 31.72 16.91
CA ALA A 63 35.01 31.81 16.38
C ALA A 63 35.22 32.91 15.33
N TRP A 64 34.17 33.34 14.64
CA TRP A 64 34.25 34.30 13.54
C TRP A 64 33.20 35.41 13.70
N ASP A 65 33.62 36.67 13.56
CA ASP A 65 32.78 37.86 13.69
C ASP A 65 32.81 38.76 12.44
N GLY A 66 31.82 39.64 12.33
CA GLY A 66 31.62 40.57 11.22
C GLY A 66 30.67 40.06 10.13
N ALA A 67 30.42 40.90 9.12
CA ALA A 67 29.39 40.67 8.09
C ALA A 67 29.54 39.35 7.31
N GLY A 68 30.76 38.82 7.16
CA GLY A 68 30.97 37.51 6.54
C GLY A 68 30.48 36.35 7.42
N SER A 69 30.62 36.48 8.74
CA SER A 69 30.11 35.49 9.70
C SER A 69 28.58 35.54 9.76
N GLU A 70 27.98 36.73 9.72
CA GLU A 70 26.51 36.90 9.66
C GLU A 70 25.94 36.19 8.42
N ALA A 71 26.48 36.46 7.23
CA ALA A 71 26.02 35.80 6.01
C ALA A 71 26.19 34.26 6.06
N ALA A 72 27.26 33.76 6.68
CA ALA A 72 27.47 32.32 6.83
C ALA A 72 26.49 31.67 7.82
N ARG A 73 26.08 32.39 8.88
CA ARG A 73 25.06 31.92 9.82
C ARG A 73 23.68 31.89 9.17
N ASP A 74 23.36 32.90 8.36
CA ASP A 74 22.09 32.95 7.62
C ASP A 74 21.97 31.76 6.66
N GLU A 75 23.03 31.44 5.92
CA GLU A 75 23.08 30.27 5.05
C GLU A 75 22.99 28.96 5.85
N ALA A 76 23.70 28.84 6.97
CA ALA A 76 23.61 27.67 7.84
C ALA A 76 22.20 27.47 8.40
N SER A 77 21.51 28.55 8.76
CA SER A 77 20.11 28.52 9.19
C SER A 77 19.20 28.03 8.06
N ALA A 78 19.39 28.52 6.84
CA ALA A 78 18.61 28.06 5.68
C ALA A 78 18.81 26.56 5.40
N ILE A 79 20.03 26.05 5.52
CA ILE A 79 20.32 24.60 5.37
C ILE A 79 19.60 23.78 6.44
N ILE A 80 19.55 24.27 7.69
CA ILE A 80 18.81 23.60 8.78
C ILE A 80 17.31 23.55 8.46
N ASP A 81 16.73 24.66 7.99
CA ASP A 81 15.32 24.72 7.59
C ASP A 81 15.01 23.74 6.44
N GLU A 82 15.92 23.59 5.47
CA GLU A 82 15.78 22.59 4.40
C GLU A 82 15.81 21.15 4.94
N HIS A 83 16.65 20.86 5.94
CA HIS A 83 16.65 19.55 6.60
C HIS A 83 15.35 19.30 7.38
N GLU A 84 14.78 20.32 8.03
CA GLU A 84 13.47 20.19 8.66
C GLU A 84 12.37 19.87 7.65
N ALA A 85 12.37 20.55 6.50
CA ALA A 85 11.45 20.28 5.40
C ALA A 85 11.62 18.85 4.85
N ASN A 86 12.85 18.38 4.69
CA ASN A 86 13.16 17.01 4.26
C ASN A 86 12.64 15.96 5.26
N ALA A 87 12.80 16.20 6.57
CA ALA A 87 12.26 15.31 7.59
C ALA A 87 10.73 15.27 7.58
N LEU A 88 10.07 16.42 7.36
CA LEU A 88 8.62 16.48 7.19
C LEU A 88 8.16 15.68 5.96
N LEU A 89 8.82 15.86 4.81
CA LEU A 89 8.51 15.14 3.58
C LEU A 89 8.66 13.63 3.76
N ALA A 90 9.74 13.19 4.40
CA ALA A 90 9.93 11.78 4.73
C ALA A 90 8.79 11.22 5.61
N SER A 91 8.32 11.98 6.59
CA SER A 91 7.16 11.59 7.40
C SER A 91 5.90 11.43 6.56
N VAL A 92 5.66 12.34 5.60
CA VAL A 92 4.48 12.27 4.72
C VAL A 92 4.57 11.05 3.80
N ILE A 93 5.74 10.76 3.24
CA ILE A 93 5.96 9.58 2.39
C ILE A 93 5.68 8.29 3.18
N ALA A 94 6.23 8.19 4.39
CA ALA A 94 5.99 7.03 5.25
C ALA A 94 4.49 6.82 5.52
N GLN A 95 3.75 7.88 5.87
CA GLN A 95 2.31 7.81 6.11
C GLN A 95 1.54 7.32 4.87
N LYS A 96 1.89 7.84 3.68
CA LYS A 96 1.27 7.40 2.42
C LYS A 96 1.56 5.91 2.14
N LEU A 97 2.79 5.44 2.38
CA LEU A 97 3.15 4.03 2.21
C LEU A 97 2.35 3.12 3.16
N ARG A 98 2.15 3.53 4.42
CA ARG A 98 1.30 2.81 5.39
C ARG A 98 -0.17 2.75 4.95
N ALA A 99 -0.69 3.83 4.38
CA ALA A 99 -2.05 3.85 3.85
C ALA A 99 -2.21 2.88 2.67
N ILE A 100 -1.23 2.83 1.76
CA ILE A 100 -1.20 1.88 0.65
C ILE A 100 -1.13 0.44 1.19
N GLU A 101 -0.24 0.17 2.15
CA GLU A 101 -0.10 -1.13 2.81
C GLU A 101 -1.45 -1.61 3.38
N ALA A 102 -2.11 -0.77 4.18
CA ALA A 102 -3.39 -1.08 4.80
C ALA A 102 -4.49 -1.37 3.76
N ALA A 103 -4.55 -0.59 2.67
CA ALA A 103 -5.50 -0.82 1.60
C ALA A 103 -5.29 -2.17 0.91
N VAL A 104 -4.04 -2.53 0.61
CA VAL A 104 -3.69 -3.84 0.01
C VAL A 104 -4.05 -4.99 0.95
N VAL A 105 -3.69 -4.90 2.23
CA VAL A 105 -4.05 -5.90 3.26
C VAL A 105 -5.56 -6.12 3.31
N ASN A 106 -6.33 -5.03 3.38
CA ASN A 106 -7.79 -5.10 3.47
C ASN A 106 -8.40 -5.74 2.23
N ALA A 107 -7.95 -5.34 1.03
CA ALA A 107 -8.43 -5.89 -0.23
C ALA A 107 -8.13 -7.38 -0.35
N LYS A 108 -6.90 -7.82 -0.02
CA LYS A 108 -6.56 -9.25 -0.06
C LYS A 108 -7.33 -10.08 0.94
N ASN A 109 -7.52 -9.58 2.17
CA ASN A 109 -8.31 -10.27 3.18
C ASN A 109 -9.77 -10.43 2.75
N ALA A 110 -10.37 -9.37 2.20
CA ALA A 110 -11.74 -9.41 1.68
C ALA A 110 -11.87 -10.37 0.48
N ALA A 111 -10.94 -10.32 -0.48
CA ALA A 111 -10.94 -11.23 -1.63
C ALA A 111 -10.77 -12.70 -1.21
N ASN A 112 -9.92 -12.98 -0.22
CA ASN A 112 -9.77 -14.32 0.35
C ASN A 112 -11.01 -14.78 1.12
N ALA A 113 -11.67 -13.90 1.86
CA ALA A 113 -12.92 -14.23 2.54
C ALA A 113 -13.99 -14.64 1.53
N ASN A 114 -14.12 -13.91 0.41
CA ASN A 114 -15.04 -14.30 -0.64
C ASN A 114 -14.63 -15.62 -1.33
N ALA A 115 -13.33 -15.84 -1.56
CA ALA A 115 -12.83 -17.10 -2.08
C ALA A 115 -13.21 -18.31 -1.20
N GLN A 116 -13.19 -18.15 0.12
CA GLN A 116 -13.64 -19.18 1.07
C GLN A 116 -15.14 -19.45 0.93
N LEU A 117 -15.97 -18.41 0.75
CA LEU A 117 -17.41 -18.56 0.51
C LEU A 117 -17.68 -19.29 -0.81
N VAL A 118 -17.02 -18.89 -1.89
CA VAL A 118 -17.10 -19.55 -3.20
C VAL A 118 -16.74 -21.04 -3.10
N GLN A 119 -15.66 -21.35 -2.36
CA GLN A 119 -15.24 -22.73 -2.14
C GLN A 119 -16.33 -23.54 -1.42
N ALA A 120 -16.89 -23.00 -0.32
CA ALA A 120 -17.94 -23.67 0.44
C ALA A 120 -19.23 -23.88 -0.37
N ASP A 121 -19.60 -22.90 -1.20
CA ASP A 121 -20.77 -23.00 -2.09
C ASP A 121 -20.59 -24.09 -3.15
N CYS A 122 -19.40 -24.18 -3.75
CA CYS A 122 -19.08 -25.21 -4.74
C CYS A 122 -18.99 -26.60 -4.08
N ASP A 123 -18.43 -26.71 -2.88
CA ASP A 123 -18.39 -27.97 -2.13
C ASP A 123 -19.81 -28.46 -1.78
N THR A 124 -20.70 -27.53 -1.42
CA THR A 124 -22.13 -27.83 -1.21
C THR A 124 -22.78 -28.31 -2.51
N THR A 125 -22.54 -27.63 -3.63
CA THR A 125 -23.05 -28.02 -4.96
C THR A 125 -22.55 -29.41 -5.38
N ASN A 126 -21.30 -29.74 -5.04
CA ASN A 126 -20.72 -31.05 -5.31
C ASN A 126 -21.37 -32.16 -4.48
N GLY A 127 -21.88 -31.84 -3.29
CA GLY A 127 -22.63 -32.77 -2.44
C GLY A 127 -24.10 -32.97 -2.82
N LEU A 128 -24.65 -32.17 -3.75
CA LEU A 128 -26.06 -32.28 -4.12
C LEU A 128 -26.36 -33.56 -4.93
N PRO A 129 -27.35 -34.36 -4.51
CA PRO A 129 -27.81 -35.50 -5.29
C PRO A 129 -28.66 -35.04 -6.47
N GLY A 130 -28.70 -35.84 -7.54
CA GLY A 130 -29.58 -35.62 -8.69
C GLY A 130 -29.03 -34.70 -9.79
N LEU A 131 -27.85 -34.10 -9.60
CA LEU A 131 -27.13 -33.38 -10.65
C LEU A 131 -26.23 -34.34 -11.44
N THR A 132 -26.25 -34.20 -12.77
CA THR A 132 -25.23 -34.76 -13.64
C THR A 132 -23.87 -34.09 -13.41
N ALA A 133 -22.79 -34.66 -13.94
CA ALA A 133 -21.45 -34.07 -13.83
C ALA A 133 -21.40 -32.69 -14.51
N ASP A 134 -21.93 -32.59 -15.73
CA ASP A 134 -21.91 -31.36 -16.54
C ASP A 134 -22.73 -30.24 -15.90
N GLU A 135 -23.91 -30.54 -15.34
CA GLU A 135 -24.73 -29.54 -14.62
C GLU A 135 -24.03 -29.00 -13.38
N ARG A 136 -23.36 -29.89 -12.62
CA ARG A 136 -22.60 -29.51 -11.43
C ARG A 136 -21.42 -28.62 -11.80
N GLU A 137 -20.68 -28.97 -12.84
CA GLU A 137 -19.56 -28.16 -13.34
C GLU A 137 -20.03 -26.78 -13.80
N ALA A 138 -21.12 -26.70 -14.57
CA ALA A 138 -21.70 -25.44 -15.02
C ALA A 138 -22.13 -24.52 -13.85
N LEU A 139 -22.71 -25.08 -12.79
CA LEU A 139 -23.09 -24.33 -11.59
C LEU A 139 -21.86 -23.81 -10.83
N ASN A 140 -20.83 -24.64 -10.66
CA ASN A 140 -19.59 -24.24 -10.00
C ASN A 140 -18.87 -23.15 -10.80
N ASP A 141 -18.76 -23.29 -12.12
CA ASP A 141 -18.13 -22.28 -12.97
C ASP A 141 -18.89 -20.95 -12.95
N ALA A 142 -20.22 -20.99 -12.96
CA ALA A 142 -21.04 -19.78 -12.80
C ALA A 142 -20.83 -19.10 -11.43
N ARG A 143 -20.68 -19.88 -10.36
CA ARG A 143 -20.39 -19.34 -9.03
C ARG A 143 -18.99 -18.74 -8.94
N VAL A 144 -17.99 -19.40 -9.52
CA VAL A 144 -16.61 -18.90 -9.60
C VAL A 144 -16.57 -17.60 -10.40
N ALA A 145 -17.23 -17.52 -11.56
CA ALA A 145 -17.28 -16.30 -12.37
C ALA A 145 -17.83 -15.11 -11.58
N ARG A 146 -18.93 -15.31 -10.83
CA ARG A 146 -19.47 -14.27 -9.96
C ARG A 146 -18.51 -13.89 -8.83
N GLY A 147 -17.82 -14.86 -8.24
CA GLY A 147 -16.81 -14.61 -7.22
C GLY A 147 -15.63 -13.77 -7.73
N ILE A 148 -15.24 -13.96 -9.00
CA ILE A 148 -14.24 -13.11 -9.66
C ILE A 148 -14.76 -11.68 -9.77
N GLU A 149 -15.98 -11.47 -10.24
CA GLU A 149 -16.59 -10.13 -10.37
C GLU A 149 -16.71 -9.41 -9.03
N GLU A 150 -17.16 -10.12 -7.98
CA GLU A 150 -17.23 -9.60 -6.60
C GLU A 150 -15.85 -9.14 -6.11
N ASN A 151 -14.81 -9.95 -6.34
CA ASN A 151 -13.45 -9.61 -5.93
C ASN A 151 -12.85 -8.46 -6.75
N ILE A 152 -13.15 -8.39 -8.05
CA ILE A 152 -12.78 -7.24 -8.89
C ILE A 152 -13.40 -5.96 -8.32
N GLY A 153 -14.68 -6.00 -7.93
CA GLY A 153 -15.35 -4.86 -7.29
C GLY A 153 -14.64 -4.40 -6.01
N VAL A 154 -14.34 -5.33 -5.11
CA VAL A 154 -13.61 -5.04 -3.86
C VAL A 154 -12.25 -4.38 -4.12
N VAL A 155 -11.46 -4.92 -5.06
CA VAL A 155 -10.14 -4.36 -5.40
C VAL A 155 -10.28 -2.98 -6.04
N SER A 156 -11.26 -2.81 -6.93
CA SER A 156 -11.53 -1.57 -7.64
C SER A 156 -11.97 -0.44 -6.70
N ASP A 157 -12.92 -0.72 -5.81
CA ASP A 157 -13.41 0.23 -4.82
C ASP A 157 -12.30 0.62 -3.83
N GLY A 158 -11.51 -0.37 -3.39
CA GLY A 158 -10.35 -0.12 -2.54
C GLY A 158 -9.30 0.77 -3.21
N ALA A 159 -9.02 0.54 -4.49
CA ALA A 159 -8.09 1.36 -5.26
C ALA A 159 -8.60 2.80 -5.44
N ALA A 160 -9.88 2.98 -5.75
CA ALA A 160 -10.50 4.30 -5.89
C ALA A 160 -10.51 5.07 -4.56
N GLN A 161 -10.83 4.41 -3.45
CA GLN A 161 -10.79 5.03 -2.13
C GLN A 161 -9.35 5.43 -1.75
N LEU A 162 -8.38 4.54 -1.96
CA LEU A 162 -6.98 4.84 -1.72
C LEU A 162 -6.50 6.03 -2.56
N ALA A 163 -6.91 6.11 -3.82
CA ALA A 163 -6.57 7.24 -4.67
C ALA A 163 -7.10 8.57 -4.12
N ALA A 164 -8.35 8.57 -3.62
CA ALA A 164 -8.95 9.73 -2.97
C ALA A 164 -8.17 10.12 -1.70
N ASP A 165 -7.84 9.15 -0.85
CA ASP A 165 -7.10 9.37 0.40
C ASP A 165 -5.67 9.89 0.15
N LEU A 166 -5.05 9.46 -0.95
CA LEU A 166 -3.73 9.94 -1.37
C LEU A 166 -3.79 11.32 -2.06
N GLY A 167 -4.99 11.82 -2.38
CA GLY A 167 -5.19 13.09 -3.07
C GLY A 167 -4.80 13.04 -4.54
N LEU A 168 -4.92 11.87 -5.20
CA LEU A 168 -4.60 11.73 -6.61
C LEU A 168 -5.65 12.43 -7.49
N PRO A 169 -5.24 13.11 -8.57
CA PRO A 169 -6.19 13.70 -9.51
C PRO A 169 -7.13 12.66 -10.15
N PRO A 170 -8.41 13.01 -10.42
CA PRO A 170 -9.30 12.16 -11.19
C PRO A 170 -8.72 11.81 -12.55
N GLY A 171 -8.89 10.56 -12.98
CA GLY A 171 -8.35 10.07 -14.26
C GLY A 171 -6.85 9.73 -14.22
N THR A 172 -6.22 9.73 -13.04
CA THR A 172 -4.89 9.14 -12.86
C THR A 172 -4.95 7.66 -13.29
N PRO A 173 -4.15 7.24 -14.30
CA PRO A 173 -4.21 5.87 -14.81
C PRO A 173 -4.00 4.83 -13.71
N GLY A 174 -4.89 3.85 -13.62
CA GLY A 174 -4.84 2.77 -12.62
C GLY A 174 -5.32 3.17 -11.21
N ALA A 175 -5.73 4.41 -11.00
CA ALA A 175 -6.25 4.93 -9.73
C ALA A 175 -7.76 5.23 -9.78
N ASP A 176 -8.41 5.01 -10.93
CA ASP A 176 -9.84 5.26 -11.14
C ASP A 176 -10.71 4.03 -10.87
N GLY A 177 -10.15 2.99 -10.27
CA GLY A 177 -10.84 1.73 -9.99
C GLY A 177 -11.24 0.95 -11.25
N LYS A 178 -10.79 1.35 -12.45
CA LYS A 178 -11.14 0.63 -13.67
C LYS A 178 -10.19 -0.52 -13.92
N VAL A 179 -10.75 -1.72 -14.04
CA VAL A 179 -10.02 -2.91 -14.48
C VAL A 179 -10.15 -3.05 -16.00
N ALA A 180 -9.01 -3.18 -16.70
CA ALA A 180 -9.02 -3.38 -18.14
C ALA A 180 -9.83 -4.64 -18.53
N GLY A 181 -10.89 -4.45 -19.33
CA GLY A 181 -11.81 -5.53 -19.74
C GLY A 181 -13.10 -5.65 -18.93
N HIS A 182 -13.26 -4.86 -17.86
CA HIS A 182 -14.50 -4.76 -17.08
C HIS A 182 -14.93 -3.28 -17.02
N THR A 183 -15.75 -2.86 -17.99
CA THR A 183 -16.42 -1.55 -18.04
C THR A 183 -17.86 -1.73 -18.41
#